data_AF-A0A7K8VDM2-F1
#
_entry.id   AF-A0A7K8VDM2-F1
#
_cell.length_a   1.000
_cell.length_b   1.000
_cell.length_c   1.000
_cell.angle_alpha   90.00
_cell.angle_beta   90.00
_cell.angle_gamma   90.00
#
_symmetry.space_group_name_H-M   'P 1'
#
loop_
_entity.id
_entity.type
_entity.pdbx_description
1 polymer ?
#
loop_
_entity_poly.entity_id
_entity_poly.type
_entity_poly.pdbx_seq_one_letter_code
_entity_poly.pdbx_strand_id
1 'polypeptide(L)'
;PPLLLALLALGPAAPCSPRPNATRFVCTEPTLSTFPTGLPPTTVAISVEFTALATLLPTALAGLPRLRELHLSSNRLAALPEAVLRPVPTLRVLDLTENLLADLPAGLFAGTNHLQHLVLRGNRLRALRPAWFRHLPRLQWLDVAANTLAELPPEVFLPLRSLRSLDLSRNRLASLPPGALAGLRALQRLDLEGNGLGTLPPAAFAPAPALRFLFLQDNALQVLPAGIFVPLRHLRVLDLARNHLQALELPPRPPGPVLDLDISGNPWACECPLLALLRRVAPWLSAARDTLCATPPRHQGQEVAAVSQAGDTGC
;
A
#
# COMPACT_ATOMS: atom_id res chain seq x y z
N PRO A 1 40.21 31.16 13.26
CA PRO A 1 39.57 32.12 14.17
C PRO A 1 39.66 33.57 13.60
N PRO A 2 38.72 34.47 13.93
CA PRO A 2 37.42 34.54 13.24
C PRO A 2 36.91 36.01 13.10
N LEU A 3 35.61 36.17 12.79
CA LEU A 3 34.73 37.32 13.11
C LEU A 3 34.84 38.54 12.15
N LEU A 4 33.79 39.27 11.74
CA LEU A 4 32.42 39.37 12.25
C LEU A 4 31.50 40.15 11.26
N LEU A 5 30.22 39.77 11.26
CA LEU A 5 28.99 40.57 11.08
C LEU A 5 28.71 41.38 9.79
N ALA A 6 27.64 40.95 9.10
CA ALA A 6 26.53 41.85 8.80
C ALA A 6 25.21 41.05 8.83
N LEU A 7 24.62 40.98 10.03
CA LEU A 7 23.19 40.78 10.20
C LEU A 7 22.48 42.00 9.62
N LEU A 8 21.72 41.83 8.54
CA LEU A 8 20.63 42.73 8.19
C LEU A 8 19.34 41.92 8.19
N ALA A 9 18.46 42.33 9.11
CA ALA A 9 17.17 41.79 9.43
C ALA A 9 16.32 41.48 8.18
N LEU A 10 16.17 40.19 7.88
CA LEU A 10 14.99 39.69 7.18
C LEU A 10 13.94 39.43 8.27
N GLY A 11 12.86 40.21 8.29
CA GLY A 11 11.65 39.87 9.03
C GLY A 11 11.13 38.47 8.64
N PRO A 12 10.15 37.91 9.37
CA PRO A 12 9.75 36.51 9.21
C PRO A 12 9.40 36.26 7.74
N ALA A 13 10.27 35.50 7.07
CA ALA A 13 10.07 35.14 5.68
C ALA A 13 8.75 34.37 5.61
N ALA A 14 7.73 34.95 4.94
CA ALA A 14 6.47 34.26 4.75
C ALA A 14 6.77 32.90 4.09
N PRO A 15 6.41 31.78 4.72
CA PRO A 15 7.05 30.47 4.50
C PRO A 15 6.76 29.83 3.14
N CYS A 16 6.12 30.55 2.22
CA CYS A 16 5.85 30.12 0.87
C CYS A 16 5.50 31.31 -0.04
N SER A 17 6.40 32.30 -0.12
CA SER A 17 6.15 33.49 -0.96
C SER A 17 6.09 33.10 -2.45
N PRO A 18 4.97 33.37 -3.15
CA PRO A 18 4.85 33.03 -4.56
C PRO A 18 5.86 33.82 -5.39
N ARG A 19 6.69 33.11 -6.17
CA ARG A 19 7.65 33.72 -7.10
C ARG A 19 7.00 33.95 -8.47
N PRO A 20 7.29 35.06 -9.17
CA PRO A 20 6.81 35.26 -10.53
C PRO A 20 7.30 34.11 -11.42
N ASN A 21 6.39 33.55 -12.23
CA ASN A 21 6.57 32.40 -13.13
C ASN A 21 6.74 31.01 -12.48
N ALA A 22 6.74 30.89 -11.15
CA ALA A 22 6.74 29.58 -10.51
C ALA A 22 5.38 28.89 -10.68
N THR A 23 5.40 27.59 -10.97
CA THR A 23 4.21 26.74 -11.07
C THR A 23 4.20 25.61 -10.04
N ARG A 24 5.27 25.50 -9.24
CA ARG A 24 5.44 24.50 -8.18
C ARG A 24 5.85 25.23 -6.91
N PHE A 25 5.17 24.94 -5.80
CA PHE A 25 5.38 25.59 -4.51
C PHE A 25 5.60 24.54 -3.44
N VAL A 26 6.59 24.75 -2.58
CA VAL A 26 7.00 23.83 -1.51
C VAL A 26 7.07 24.63 -0.22
N CYS A 27 6.28 24.24 0.77
CA CYS A 27 6.10 24.92 2.05
C CYS A 27 6.38 23.91 3.17
N THR A 28 7.54 24.00 3.81
CA THR A 28 7.99 23.04 4.83
C THR A 28 8.33 23.69 6.16
N GLU A 29 7.84 24.91 6.39
CA GLU A 29 8.08 25.63 7.64
C GLU A 29 7.28 24.97 8.78
N PRO A 30 7.92 24.45 9.84
CA PRO A 30 7.23 23.71 10.90
C PRO A 30 6.17 24.52 11.64
N THR A 31 6.32 25.85 11.67
CA THR A 31 5.38 26.77 12.32
C THR A 31 4.15 27.09 11.47
N LEU A 32 4.13 26.71 10.18
CA LEU A 32 3.01 26.95 9.29
C LEU A 32 1.79 26.15 9.73
N SER A 33 0.74 26.87 10.15
CA SER A 33 -0.51 26.28 10.66
C SER A 33 -1.71 26.52 9.73
N THR A 34 -1.55 27.36 8.73
CA THR A 34 -2.58 27.72 7.74
C THR A 34 -2.10 27.43 6.32
N PHE A 35 -3.01 27.00 5.44
CA PHE A 35 -2.66 26.75 4.04
C PHE A 35 -2.24 28.05 3.33
N PRO A 36 -1.17 28.06 2.51
CA PRO A 36 -0.67 29.25 1.84
C PRO A 36 -1.70 29.84 0.87
N THR A 37 -1.83 31.17 0.87
CA THR A 37 -2.73 31.94 0.00
C THR A 37 -1.97 32.70 -1.08
N GLY A 38 -2.67 33.17 -2.12
CA GLY A 38 -2.07 34.01 -3.17
C GLY A 38 -1.28 33.25 -4.24
N LEU A 39 -1.48 31.94 -4.34
CA LEU A 39 -0.86 31.11 -5.36
C LEU A 39 -1.44 31.44 -6.75
N PRO A 40 -0.61 31.52 -7.81
CA PRO A 40 -1.06 31.90 -9.14
C PRO A 40 -1.94 30.82 -9.78
N PRO A 41 -2.87 31.17 -10.69
CA PRO A 41 -3.75 30.20 -11.37
C PRO A 41 -3.00 29.22 -12.29
N THR A 42 -1.73 29.51 -12.59
CA THR A 42 -0.81 28.64 -13.34
C THR A 42 -0.19 27.53 -12.49
N THR A 43 -0.48 27.49 -11.18
CA THR A 43 0.06 26.48 -10.25
C THR A 43 -0.32 25.07 -10.68
N VAL A 44 0.68 24.19 -10.72
CA VAL A 44 0.58 22.78 -11.11
C VAL A 44 0.84 21.86 -9.92
N ALA A 45 1.71 22.23 -9.00
CA ALA A 45 2.01 21.42 -7.81
C ALA A 45 2.13 22.28 -6.55
N ILE A 46 1.56 21.80 -5.45
CA ILE A 46 1.71 22.40 -4.13
C ILE A 46 2.12 21.28 -3.17
N SER A 47 3.19 21.51 -2.43
CA SER A 47 3.63 20.70 -1.30
C SER A 47 3.57 21.57 -0.05
N VAL A 48 2.80 21.15 0.94
CA VAL A 48 2.78 21.70 2.30
C VAL A 48 3.03 20.54 3.25
N GLU A 49 4.28 20.28 3.60
CA GLU A 49 4.69 19.04 4.26
C GLU A 49 5.50 19.33 5.53
N PHE A 50 5.39 18.46 6.52
CA PHE A 50 6.10 18.61 7.81
C PHE A 50 5.74 19.91 8.54
N THR A 51 4.47 20.32 8.49
CA THR A 51 3.99 21.56 9.11
C THR A 51 2.94 21.30 10.20
N ALA A 52 2.41 22.36 10.80
CA ALA A 52 1.37 22.30 11.83
C ALA A 52 -0.05 22.47 11.26
N LEU A 53 -0.24 22.31 9.94
CA LEU A 53 -1.53 22.48 9.28
C LEU A 53 -2.58 21.52 9.84
N ALA A 54 -3.57 22.08 10.55
CA ALA A 54 -4.62 21.29 11.21
C ALA A 54 -5.94 21.25 10.44
N THR A 55 -6.20 22.26 9.60
CA THR A 55 -7.45 22.41 8.86
C THR A 55 -7.22 23.01 7.48
N LEU A 56 -8.00 22.57 6.49
CA LEU A 56 -8.14 23.26 5.21
C LEU A 56 -9.45 24.02 5.17
N LEU A 57 -9.41 25.27 4.72
CA LEU A 57 -10.62 26.02 4.38
C LEU A 57 -11.28 25.41 3.12
N PRO A 58 -12.61 25.41 2.99
CA PRO A 58 -13.29 24.90 1.79
C PRO A 58 -12.85 25.59 0.49
N THR A 59 -12.38 26.84 0.60
CA THR A 59 -11.91 27.68 -0.51
C THR A 59 -10.39 27.64 -0.71
N ALA A 60 -9.65 26.83 0.07
CA ALA A 60 -8.18 26.84 0.06
C ALA A 60 -7.56 26.57 -1.34
N LEU A 61 -8.27 25.81 -2.19
CA LEU A 61 -7.82 25.47 -3.54
C LEU A 61 -8.54 26.25 -4.65
N ALA A 62 -9.34 27.26 -4.30
CA ALA A 62 -10.04 28.09 -5.26
C ALA A 62 -9.06 28.86 -6.17
N GLY A 63 -9.38 28.96 -7.46
CA GLY A 63 -8.54 29.68 -8.43
C GLY A 63 -7.30 28.92 -8.92
N LEU A 64 -7.17 27.61 -8.63
CA LEU A 64 -6.04 26.77 -9.05
C LEU A 64 -6.45 25.70 -10.10
N PRO A 65 -7.05 26.07 -11.24
CA PRO A 65 -7.68 25.12 -12.17
C PRO A 65 -6.68 24.18 -12.87
N ARG A 66 -5.37 24.43 -12.75
CA ARG A 66 -4.30 23.63 -13.35
C ARG A 66 -3.58 22.72 -12.35
N LEU A 67 -4.01 22.70 -11.09
CA LEU A 67 -3.37 21.89 -10.06
C LEU A 67 -3.46 20.39 -10.41
N ARG A 68 -2.31 19.72 -10.38
CA ARG A 68 -2.16 18.29 -10.67
C ARG A 68 -1.64 17.51 -9.48
N GLU A 69 -0.85 18.15 -8.62
CA GLU A 69 -0.21 17.50 -7.47
C GLU A 69 -0.48 18.33 -6.22
N LEU A 70 -1.05 17.70 -5.19
CA LEU A 70 -1.26 18.27 -3.88
C LEU A 70 -0.68 17.32 -2.83
N HIS A 71 0.41 17.76 -2.20
CA HIS A 71 1.09 17.01 -1.15
C HIS A 71 0.88 17.73 0.19
N LEU A 72 0.28 17.03 1.14
CA LEU A 72 -0.08 17.51 2.47
C LEU A 72 0.43 16.57 3.56
N SER A 73 1.54 15.89 3.29
CA SER A 73 2.09 14.86 4.17
C SER A 73 2.58 15.43 5.49
N SER A 74 2.60 14.61 6.56
CA SER A 74 3.17 14.97 7.86
C SER A 74 2.59 16.28 8.43
N ASN A 75 1.27 16.35 8.48
CA ASN A 75 0.51 17.49 9.01
C ASN A 75 -0.43 17.02 10.14
N ARG A 76 -1.36 17.89 10.56
CA ARG A 76 -2.30 17.61 11.66
C ARG A 76 -3.76 17.59 11.18
N LEU A 77 -3.99 17.30 9.91
CA LEU A 77 -5.33 17.32 9.32
C LEU A 77 -6.19 16.22 9.96
N ALA A 78 -7.21 16.63 10.71
CA ALA A 78 -8.17 15.71 11.32
C ALA A 78 -9.39 15.44 10.43
N ALA A 79 -9.70 16.36 9.52
CA ALA A 79 -10.77 16.25 8.54
C ALA A 79 -10.47 17.10 7.29
N LEU A 80 -11.17 16.79 6.20
CA LEU A 80 -11.17 17.58 4.98
C LEU A 80 -12.60 18.09 4.70
N PRO A 81 -12.78 19.35 4.24
CA PRO A 81 -14.09 19.80 3.78
C PRO A 81 -14.53 19.02 2.54
N GLU A 82 -15.82 18.66 2.46
CA GLU A 82 -16.35 17.83 1.36
C GLU A 82 -16.12 18.42 -0.04
N ALA A 83 -16.17 19.75 -0.17
CA ALA A 83 -16.05 20.41 -1.46
C ALA A 83 -14.62 20.89 -1.80
N VAL A 84 -13.63 20.64 -0.94
CA VAL A 84 -12.29 21.27 -1.06
C VAL A 84 -11.60 20.95 -2.39
N LEU A 85 -11.84 19.78 -2.99
CA LEU A 85 -11.24 19.36 -4.26
C LEU A 85 -12.03 19.75 -5.50
N ARG A 86 -13.26 20.29 -5.37
CA ARG A 86 -14.10 20.66 -6.53
C ARG A 86 -13.45 21.67 -7.48
N PRO A 87 -12.69 22.69 -6.99
CA PRO A 87 -12.03 23.66 -7.88
C PRO A 87 -10.84 23.10 -8.68
N VAL A 88 -10.38 21.88 -8.39
CA VAL A 88 -9.16 21.28 -8.96
C VAL A 88 -9.44 19.98 -9.74
N PRO A 89 -10.27 20.01 -10.79
CA PRO A 89 -10.68 18.80 -11.53
C PRO A 89 -9.53 18.09 -12.26
N THR A 90 -8.38 18.76 -12.43
CA THR A 90 -7.18 18.21 -13.07
C THR A 90 -6.25 17.46 -12.13
N LEU A 91 -6.61 17.37 -10.83
CA LEU A 91 -5.78 16.73 -9.82
C LEU A 91 -5.49 15.27 -10.19
N ARG A 92 -4.21 14.89 -10.10
CA ARG A 92 -3.68 13.55 -10.41
C ARG A 92 -3.09 12.88 -9.19
N VAL A 93 -2.46 13.63 -8.30
CA VAL A 93 -1.82 13.12 -7.09
C VAL A 93 -2.37 13.87 -5.89
N LEU A 94 -2.87 13.12 -4.91
CA LEU A 94 -3.22 13.62 -3.59
C LEU A 94 -2.48 12.78 -2.54
N ASP A 95 -1.56 13.42 -1.84
CA ASP A 95 -0.82 12.82 -0.73
C ASP A 95 -1.27 13.43 0.60
N LEU A 96 -1.80 12.60 1.48
CA LEU A 96 -2.28 12.92 2.83
C LEU A 96 -1.58 12.06 3.89
N THR A 97 -0.39 11.53 3.56
CA THR A 97 0.40 10.66 4.43
C THR A 97 0.61 11.28 5.82
N GLU A 98 0.58 10.47 6.87
CA GLU A 98 0.89 10.89 8.24
C GLU A 98 0.10 12.13 8.68
N ASN A 99 -1.23 12.01 8.63
CA ASN A 99 -2.18 12.96 9.17
C ASN A 99 -3.07 12.31 10.25
N LEU A 100 -4.11 13.00 10.70
CA LEU A 100 -4.98 12.56 11.78
C LEU A 100 -6.37 12.14 11.28
N LEU A 101 -6.51 11.83 9.99
CA LEU A 101 -7.81 11.58 9.34
C LEU A 101 -8.42 10.28 9.86
N ALA A 102 -9.58 10.38 10.49
CA ALA A 102 -10.37 9.22 10.93
C ALA A 102 -11.35 8.73 9.85
N ASP A 103 -11.71 9.60 8.91
CA ASP A 103 -12.69 9.37 7.86
C ASP A 103 -12.49 10.41 6.73
N LEU A 104 -13.13 10.21 5.57
CA LEU A 104 -13.20 11.18 4.48
C LEU A 104 -14.67 11.43 4.10
N PRO A 105 -15.06 12.68 3.77
CA PRO A 105 -16.40 12.97 3.29
C PRO A 105 -16.76 12.15 2.04
N ALA A 106 -18.01 11.66 1.96
CA ALA A 106 -18.46 10.83 0.85
C ALA A 106 -18.32 11.52 -0.52
N GLY A 107 -18.55 12.83 -0.58
CA GLY A 107 -18.45 13.65 -1.78
C GLY A 107 -17.07 14.24 -2.05
N LEU A 108 -16.03 13.92 -1.25
CA LEU A 108 -14.71 14.56 -1.37
C LEU A 108 -14.11 14.50 -2.78
N PHE A 109 -14.27 13.36 -3.44
CA PHE A 109 -13.74 13.09 -4.78
C PHE A 109 -14.74 13.39 -5.91
N ALA A 110 -15.86 14.04 -5.61
CA ALA A 110 -16.83 14.46 -6.63
C ALA A 110 -16.18 15.53 -7.53
N GLY A 111 -15.80 15.13 -8.75
CA GLY A 111 -15.18 16.02 -9.75
C GLY A 111 -13.68 15.79 -9.99
N THR A 112 -13.01 14.92 -9.20
CA THR A 112 -11.58 14.57 -9.38
C THR A 112 -11.40 13.25 -10.14
N ASN A 113 -12.09 13.09 -11.27
CA ASN A 113 -12.05 11.86 -12.08
C ASN A 113 -10.72 11.62 -12.82
N HIS A 114 -9.77 12.55 -12.72
CA HIS A 114 -8.41 12.43 -13.25
C HIS A 114 -7.40 11.93 -12.21
N LEU A 115 -7.83 11.70 -10.95
CA LEU A 115 -6.93 11.25 -9.90
C LEU A 115 -6.32 9.89 -10.26
N GLN A 116 -5.01 9.80 -10.12
CA GLN A 116 -4.20 8.64 -10.44
C GLN A 116 -3.59 8.05 -9.17
N HIS A 117 -3.09 8.88 -8.26
CA HIS A 117 -2.47 8.45 -7.00
C HIS A 117 -3.21 9.06 -5.82
N LEU A 118 -3.61 8.21 -4.88
CA LEU A 118 -4.19 8.60 -3.61
C LEU A 118 -3.40 7.92 -2.48
N VAL A 119 -2.76 8.72 -1.64
CA VAL A 119 -1.94 8.24 -0.52
C VAL A 119 -2.56 8.72 0.78
N LEU A 120 -3.01 7.77 1.59
CA LEU A 120 -3.67 7.94 2.89
C LEU A 120 -2.92 7.21 4.01
N ARG A 121 -1.66 6.83 3.75
CA ARG A 121 -0.79 6.08 4.66
C ARG A 121 -0.67 6.78 6.01
N GLY A 122 -0.61 6.01 7.11
CA GLY A 122 -0.28 6.59 8.42
C GLY A 122 -1.36 7.53 8.97
N ASN A 123 -2.63 7.28 8.65
CA ASN A 123 -3.77 8.02 9.20
C ASN A 123 -4.48 7.20 10.29
N ARG A 124 -5.71 7.58 10.65
CA ARG A 124 -6.53 6.93 11.68
C ARG A 124 -7.81 6.32 11.09
N LEU A 125 -7.79 5.96 9.80
CA LEU A 125 -8.93 5.41 9.11
C LEU A 125 -9.33 4.07 9.74
N ARG A 126 -10.63 3.91 10.04
CA ARG A 126 -11.19 2.68 10.63
C ARG A 126 -11.93 1.81 9.63
N ALA A 127 -12.43 2.42 8.55
CA ALA A 127 -13.13 1.74 7.47
C ALA A 127 -12.88 2.48 6.15
N LEU A 128 -12.95 1.74 5.05
CA LEU A 128 -13.05 2.32 3.72
C LEU A 128 -14.52 2.51 3.36
N ARG A 129 -14.89 3.67 2.78
CA ARG A 129 -16.26 3.88 2.30
C ARG A 129 -16.33 3.69 0.79
N PRO A 130 -17.25 2.84 0.25
CA PRO A 130 -17.40 2.67 -1.20
C PRO A 130 -17.62 3.98 -1.98
N ALA A 131 -18.24 4.97 -1.32
CA ALA A 131 -18.47 6.30 -1.90
C ALA A 131 -17.17 7.00 -2.34
N TRP A 132 -16.04 6.77 -1.66
CA TRP A 132 -14.76 7.42 -2.00
C TRP A 132 -14.27 7.04 -3.40
N PHE A 133 -14.54 5.81 -3.83
CA PHE A 133 -13.97 5.24 -5.04
C PHE A 133 -14.88 5.38 -6.26
N ARG A 134 -16.15 5.72 -6.07
CA ARG A 134 -17.18 5.80 -7.13
C ARG A 134 -16.74 6.64 -8.34
N HIS A 135 -15.96 7.70 -8.11
CA HIS A 135 -15.54 8.66 -9.14
C HIS A 135 -14.08 8.53 -9.55
N LEU A 136 -13.40 7.43 -9.19
CA LEU A 136 -11.96 7.25 -9.37
C LEU A 136 -11.58 6.11 -10.36
N PRO A 137 -12.18 6.00 -11.55
CA PRO A 137 -11.91 4.89 -12.47
C PRO A 137 -10.49 4.89 -13.05
N ARG A 138 -9.78 6.02 -12.95
CA ARG A 138 -8.40 6.22 -13.43
C ARG A 138 -7.35 6.06 -12.34
N LEU A 139 -7.74 5.77 -11.10
CA LEU A 139 -6.80 5.56 -10.00
C LEU A 139 -5.91 4.36 -10.33
N GLN A 140 -4.60 4.53 -10.18
CA GLN A 140 -3.56 3.55 -10.46
C GLN A 140 -2.83 3.13 -9.19
N TRP A 141 -2.73 4.03 -8.22
CA TRP A 141 -2.07 3.79 -6.93
C TRP A 141 -2.99 4.19 -5.79
N LEU A 142 -3.26 3.24 -4.90
CA LEU A 142 -3.96 3.47 -3.65
C LEU A 142 -3.12 2.93 -2.50
N ASP A 143 -2.71 3.82 -1.60
CA ASP A 143 -2.02 3.46 -0.36
C ASP A 143 -2.88 3.88 0.83
N VAL A 144 -3.33 2.89 1.58
CA VAL A 144 -4.09 3.04 2.83
C VAL A 144 -3.39 2.29 3.97
N ALA A 145 -2.08 2.08 3.85
CA ALA A 145 -1.27 1.36 4.81
C ALA A 145 -1.16 2.09 6.15
N ALA A 146 -0.75 1.39 7.20
CA ALA A 146 -0.53 1.96 8.53
C ALA A 146 -1.73 2.77 9.05
N ASN A 147 -2.94 2.22 8.86
CA ASN A 147 -4.19 2.74 9.42
C ASN A 147 -4.74 1.74 10.45
N THR A 148 -6.02 1.83 10.78
CA THR A 148 -6.69 0.94 11.75
C THR A 148 -7.87 0.19 11.14
N LEU A 149 -7.78 -0.15 9.85
CA LEU A 149 -8.83 -0.87 9.14
C LEU A 149 -8.99 -2.28 9.72
N ALA A 150 -10.17 -2.59 10.26
CA ALA A 150 -10.48 -3.91 10.83
C ALA A 150 -11.16 -4.85 9.82
N GLU A 151 -11.88 -4.26 8.86
CA GLU A 151 -12.61 -4.98 7.81
C GLU A 151 -12.62 -4.17 6.52
N LEU A 152 -12.91 -4.87 5.41
CA LEU A 152 -13.17 -4.26 4.11
C LEU A 152 -14.64 -4.45 3.76
N PRO A 153 -15.35 -3.42 3.27
CA PRO A 153 -16.65 -3.64 2.66
C PRO A 153 -16.51 -4.55 1.42
N PRO A 154 -17.48 -5.45 1.17
CA PRO A 154 -17.52 -6.21 -0.08
C PRO A 154 -17.47 -5.29 -1.29
N GLU A 155 -16.71 -5.69 -2.32
CA GLU A 155 -16.62 -4.99 -3.60
C GLU A 155 -16.20 -3.50 -3.52
N VAL A 156 -15.59 -3.07 -2.40
CA VAL A 156 -15.22 -1.66 -2.16
C VAL A 156 -14.33 -1.08 -3.27
N PHE A 157 -13.52 -1.92 -3.92
CA PHE A 157 -12.61 -1.53 -5.00
C PHE A 157 -13.16 -1.74 -6.42
N LEU A 158 -14.40 -2.23 -6.58
CA LEU A 158 -15.02 -2.52 -7.88
C LEU A 158 -14.93 -1.35 -8.90
N PRO A 159 -15.06 -0.06 -8.49
CA PRO A 159 -14.91 1.06 -9.42
C PRO A 159 -13.48 1.28 -9.95
N LEU A 160 -12.44 0.77 -9.27
CA LEU A 160 -11.03 1.10 -9.49
C LEU A 160 -10.40 0.26 -10.62
N ARG A 161 -10.99 0.32 -11.81
CA ARG A 161 -10.64 -0.56 -12.96
C ARG A 161 -9.20 -0.39 -13.47
N SER A 162 -8.57 0.75 -13.19
CA SER A 162 -7.20 1.06 -13.62
C SER A 162 -6.16 0.82 -12.52
N LEU A 163 -6.56 0.32 -11.35
CA LEU A 163 -5.66 0.18 -10.19
C LEU A 163 -4.56 -0.83 -10.48
N ARG A 164 -3.32 -0.43 -10.22
CA ARG A 164 -2.10 -1.22 -10.43
C ARG A 164 -1.39 -1.56 -9.13
N SER A 165 -1.47 -0.69 -8.14
CA SER A 165 -0.89 -0.89 -6.81
C SER A 165 -1.92 -0.61 -5.74
N LEU A 166 -2.09 -1.57 -4.83
CA LEU A 166 -2.93 -1.46 -3.65
C LEU A 166 -2.10 -1.85 -2.42
N ASP A 167 -1.91 -0.90 -1.52
CA ASP A 167 -1.24 -1.13 -0.23
C ASP A 167 -2.25 -1.03 0.91
N LEU A 168 -2.48 -2.17 1.57
CA LEU A 168 -3.33 -2.36 2.75
C LEU A 168 -2.50 -2.82 3.95
N SER A 169 -1.17 -2.74 3.86
CA SER A 169 -0.26 -3.24 4.89
C SER A 169 -0.42 -2.50 6.22
N ARG A 170 -0.02 -3.16 7.32
CA ARG A 170 0.01 -2.60 8.67
C ARG A 170 -1.36 -2.03 9.10
N ASN A 171 -2.42 -2.78 8.80
CA ASN A 171 -3.77 -2.53 9.28
C ASN A 171 -4.15 -3.62 10.30
N ARG A 172 -5.44 -3.83 10.55
CA ARG A 172 -5.95 -4.81 11.53
C ARG A 172 -6.92 -5.79 10.87
N LEU A 173 -6.73 -6.07 9.58
CA LEU A 173 -7.63 -6.95 8.83
C LEU A 173 -7.49 -8.38 9.35
N ALA A 174 -8.58 -8.94 9.87
CA ALA A 174 -8.62 -10.33 10.33
C ALA A 174 -8.97 -11.33 9.20
N SER A 175 -9.67 -10.84 8.17
CA SER A 175 -10.03 -11.62 6.98
C SER A 175 -10.25 -10.70 5.78
N LEU A 176 -10.31 -11.29 4.58
CA LEU A 176 -10.79 -10.61 3.37
C LEU A 176 -12.19 -11.11 3.02
N PRO A 177 -13.18 -10.23 2.78
CA PRO A 177 -14.49 -10.68 2.34
C PRO A 177 -14.40 -11.32 0.94
N PRO A 178 -15.30 -12.26 0.60
CA PRO A 178 -15.44 -12.73 -0.77
C PRO A 178 -15.61 -11.56 -1.74
N GLY A 179 -14.86 -11.57 -2.85
CA GLY A 179 -14.93 -10.48 -3.82
C GLY A 179 -14.29 -9.16 -3.37
N ALA A 180 -13.50 -9.13 -2.29
CA ALA A 180 -12.76 -7.93 -1.86
C ALA A 180 -12.01 -7.26 -3.01
N LEU A 181 -11.36 -8.06 -3.87
CA LEU A 181 -10.56 -7.61 -5.01
C LEU A 181 -11.35 -7.56 -6.34
N ALA A 182 -12.68 -7.66 -6.29
CA ALA A 182 -13.50 -7.61 -7.50
C ALA A 182 -13.22 -6.34 -8.32
N GLY A 183 -13.14 -6.50 -9.64
CA GLY A 183 -12.86 -5.40 -10.58
C GLY A 183 -11.38 -5.05 -10.78
N LEU A 184 -10.47 -5.57 -9.95
CA LEU A 184 -9.04 -5.23 -9.95
C LEU A 184 -8.21 -6.01 -11.00
N ARG A 185 -8.69 -6.07 -12.24
CA ARG A 185 -8.07 -6.85 -13.33
C ARG A 185 -6.68 -6.36 -13.74
N ALA A 186 -6.37 -5.08 -13.50
CA ALA A 186 -5.10 -4.45 -13.82
C ALA A 186 -4.10 -4.45 -12.66
N LEU A 187 -4.47 -5.02 -11.51
CA LEU A 187 -3.66 -4.97 -10.29
C LEU A 187 -2.39 -5.80 -10.44
N GLN A 188 -1.24 -5.17 -10.18
CA GLN A 188 0.09 -5.76 -10.32
C GLN A 188 0.78 -5.94 -8.97
N ARG A 189 0.51 -5.05 -8.00
CA ARG A 189 1.03 -5.13 -6.64
C ARG A 189 -0.13 -5.12 -5.64
N LEU A 190 -0.15 -6.11 -4.76
CA LEU A 190 -1.00 -6.15 -3.59
C LEU A 190 -0.14 -6.36 -2.36
N ASP A 191 -0.26 -5.44 -1.42
CA ASP A 191 0.44 -5.50 -0.14
C ASP A 191 -0.56 -5.66 1.01
N LEU A 192 -0.46 -6.77 1.71
CA LEU A 192 -1.27 -7.13 2.88
C LEU A 192 -0.39 -7.42 4.10
N GLU A 193 0.90 -7.05 4.06
CA GLU A 193 1.86 -7.23 5.15
C GLU A 193 1.30 -6.76 6.49
N GLY A 194 1.61 -7.44 7.59
CA GLY A 194 1.42 -6.85 8.92
C GLY A 194 -0.04 -6.64 9.29
N ASN A 195 -0.91 -7.55 8.84
CA ASN A 195 -2.32 -7.60 9.22
C ASN A 195 -2.54 -8.78 10.19
N GLY A 196 -3.80 -9.10 10.50
CA GLY A 196 -4.18 -10.24 11.35
C GLY A 196 -4.83 -11.37 10.57
N LEU A 197 -4.50 -11.55 9.29
CA LEU A 197 -5.20 -12.50 8.43
C LEU A 197 -4.94 -13.93 8.89
N GLY A 198 -5.98 -14.61 9.40
CA GLY A 198 -5.88 -16.02 9.82
C GLY A 198 -6.15 -17.01 8.69
N THR A 199 -7.05 -16.64 7.78
CA THR A 199 -7.41 -17.41 6.59
C THR A 199 -7.68 -16.48 5.41
N LEU A 200 -7.67 -17.04 4.20
CA LEU A 200 -8.05 -16.35 2.98
C LEU A 200 -9.27 -17.05 2.37
N PRO A 201 -10.23 -16.32 1.77
CA PRO A 201 -11.35 -16.94 1.09
C PRO A 201 -10.84 -17.74 -0.12
N PRO A 202 -11.52 -18.84 -0.50
CA PRO A 202 -11.26 -19.51 -1.76
C PRO A 202 -11.31 -18.52 -2.92
N ALA A 203 -10.38 -18.62 -3.86
CA ALA A 203 -10.27 -17.73 -5.01
C ALA A 203 -10.09 -16.23 -4.67
N ALA A 204 -9.57 -15.87 -3.49
CA ALA A 204 -9.30 -14.48 -3.09
C ALA A 204 -8.62 -13.64 -4.19
N PHE A 205 -7.66 -14.23 -4.91
CA PHE A 205 -6.87 -13.54 -5.93
C PHE A 205 -7.33 -13.78 -7.37
N ALA A 206 -8.36 -14.59 -7.60
CA ALA A 206 -8.89 -14.83 -8.95
C ALA A 206 -9.35 -13.55 -9.68
N PRO A 207 -9.90 -12.52 -9.01
CA PRO A 207 -10.24 -11.25 -9.65
C PRO A 207 -9.04 -10.41 -10.12
N ALA A 208 -7.83 -10.71 -9.65
CA ALA A 208 -6.60 -9.96 -9.92
C ALA A 208 -5.52 -10.83 -10.62
N PRO A 209 -5.79 -11.37 -11.82
CA PRO A 209 -4.88 -12.29 -12.52
C PRO A 209 -3.57 -11.64 -13.00
N ALA A 210 -3.52 -10.30 -13.03
CA ALA A 210 -2.34 -9.54 -13.44
C ALA A 210 -1.30 -9.35 -12.33
N LEU A 211 -1.54 -9.90 -11.12
CA LEU A 211 -0.63 -9.73 -9.99
C LEU A 211 0.77 -10.26 -10.30
N ARG A 212 1.76 -9.45 -9.91
CA ARG A 212 3.19 -9.68 -10.04
C ARG A 212 3.88 -9.68 -8.68
N PHE A 213 3.37 -8.90 -7.73
CA PHE A 213 3.92 -8.77 -6.40
C PHE A 213 2.81 -8.97 -5.37
N LEU A 214 2.95 -9.99 -4.53
CA LEU A 214 2.00 -10.31 -3.48
C LEU A 214 2.75 -10.46 -2.15
N PHE A 215 2.42 -9.60 -1.21
CA PHE A 215 3.03 -9.55 0.12
C PHE A 215 1.97 -9.93 1.15
N LEU A 216 2.20 -11.03 1.87
CA LEU A 216 1.33 -11.60 2.91
C LEU A 216 2.11 -11.86 4.20
N GLN A 217 3.36 -11.42 4.29
CA GLN A 217 4.20 -11.61 5.45
C GLN A 217 3.66 -10.91 6.69
N ASP A 218 4.09 -11.36 7.87
CA ASP A 218 3.63 -10.82 9.15
C ASP A 218 2.10 -10.85 9.30
N ASN A 219 1.51 -12.01 8.98
CA ASN A 219 0.10 -12.30 9.22
C ASN A 219 -0.02 -13.54 10.13
N ALA A 220 -1.25 -14.02 10.34
CA ALA A 220 -1.54 -15.19 11.16
C ALA A 220 -2.00 -16.39 10.32
N LEU A 221 -1.59 -16.49 9.05
CA LEU A 221 -2.11 -17.48 8.12
C LEU A 221 -1.72 -18.89 8.57
N GLN A 222 -2.70 -19.75 8.79
CA GLN A 222 -2.48 -21.14 9.22
C GLN A 222 -2.57 -22.12 8.05
N VAL A 223 -3.53 -21.88 7.15
CA VAL A 223 -3.80 -22.73 5.99
C VAL A 223 -4.13 -21.84 4.79
N LEU A 224 -3.57 -22.20 3.64
CA LEU A 224 -3.90 -21.60 2.35
C LEU A 224 -4.90 -22.50 1.61
N PRO A 225 -6.01 -21.97 1.07
CA PRO A 225 -6.91 -22.74 0.24
C PRO A 225 -6.20 -23.36 -0.96
N ALA A 226 -6.56 -24.61 -1.30
CA ALA A 226 -6.01 -25.32 -2.45
C ALA A 226 -6.18 -24.49 -3.73
N GLY A 227 -5.10 -24.38 -4.50
CA GLY A 227 -5.11 -23.66 -5.77
C GLY A 227 -5.29 -22.14 -5.69
N ILE A 228 -5.17 -21.51 -4.50
CA ILE A 228 -5.35 -20.05 -4.35
C ILE A 228 -4.46 -19.21 -5.28
N PHE A 229 -3.29 -19.73 -5.66
CA PHE A 229 -2.33 -19.07 -6.56
C PHE A 229 -2.46 -19.47 -8.04
N VAL A 230 -3.32 -20.43 -8.40
CA VAL A 230 -3.53 -20.89 -9.79
C VAL A 230 -3.82 -19.74 -10.78
N PRO A 231 -4.61 -18.72 -10.42
CA PRO A 231 -4.87 -17.59 -11.33
C PRO A 231 -3.64 -16.71 -11.60
N LEU A 232 -2.62 -16.75 -10.74
CA LEU A 232 -1.53 -15.76 -10.70
C LEU A 232 -0.35 -16.15 -11.60
N ARG A 233 -0.61 -16.25 -12.90
CA ARG A 233 0.36 -16.74 -13.91
C ARG A 233 1.57 -15.81 -14.14
N HIS A 234 1.49 -14.56 -13.69
CA HIS A 234 2.53 -13.54 -13.86
C HIS A 234 3.24 -13.18 -12.55
N LEU A 235 2.98 -13.91 -11.47
CA LEU A 235 3.50 -13.61 -10.15
C LEU A 235 5.04 -13.74 -10.15
N ARG A 236 5.72 -12.69 -9.69
CA ARG A 236 7.19 -12.59 -9.64
C ARG A 236 7.71 -12.59 -8.22
N VAL A 237 6.95 -12.03 -7.28
CA VAL A 237 7.28 -12.02 -5.86
C VAL A 237 6.09 -12.55 -5.09
N LEU A 238 6.34 -13.54 -4.24
CA LEU A 238 5.40 -14.05 -3.25
C LEU A 238 6.10 -14.09 -1.90
N ASP A 239 5.69 -13.23 -1.00
CA ASP A 239 6.21 -13.21 0.36
C ASP A 239 5.13 -13.73 1.32
N LEU A 240 5.42 -14.86 1.94
CA LEU A 240 4.60 -15.56 2.95
C LEU A 240 5.33 -15.65 4.29
N ALA A 241 6.44 -14.92 4.45
CA ALA A 241 7.28 -15.03 5.64
C ALA A 241 6.50 -14.71 6.92
N ARG A 242 6.95 -15.25 8.06
CA ARG A 242 6.41 -14.91 9.39
C ARG A 242 4.88 -15.06 9.46
N ASN A 243 4.42 -16.27 9.17
CA ASN A 243 3.04 -16.73 9.31
C ASN A 243 2.99 -18.03 10.15
N HIS A 244 1.88 -18.76 10.13
CA HIS A 244 1.68 -20.02 10.84
C HIS A 244 1.47 -21.21 9.90
N LEU A 245 2.02 -21.15 8.69
CA LEU A 245 1.84 -22.16 7.67
C LEU A 245 2.66 -23.41 7.98
N GLN A 246 2.02 -24.57 7.87
CA GLN A 246 2.68 -25.87 7.98
C GLN A 246 2.88 -26.55 6.63
N ALA A 247 2.07 -26.20 5.63
CA ALA A 247 2.12 -26.76 4.29
C ALA A 247 1.90 -25.66 3.24
N LEU A 248 2.47 -25.86 2.07
CA LEU A 248 2.35 -24.95 0.94
C LEU A 248 2.13 -25.75 -0.34
N GLU A 249 1.23 -25.28 -1.17
CA GLU A 249 1.05 -25.78 -2.53
C GLU A 249 1.23 -24.63 -3.51
N LEU A 250 2.03 -24.86 -4.56
CA LEU A 250 2.19 -23.93 -5.66
C LEU A 250 1.87 -24.64 -6.98
N PRO A 251 1.17 -23.99 -7.91
CA PRO A 251 0.95 -24.57 -9.23
C PRO A 251 2.30 -24.74 -9.96
N PRO A 252 2.43 -25.76 -10.83
CA PRO A 252 3.56 -25.84 -11.74
C PRO A 252 3.61 -24.56 -12.60
N ARG A 253 4.81 -23.98 -12.75
CA ARG A 253 4.98 -22.77 -13.54
C ARG A 253 5.51 -23.07 -14.93
N PRO A 254 4.99 -22.38 -15.97
CA PRO A 254 5.62 -22.41 -17.29
C PRO A 254 7.00 -21.73 -17.26
N PRO A 255 7.86 -21.99 -18.26
CA PRO A 255 9.12 -21.27 -18.43
C PRO A 255 8.86 -19.75 -18.44
N GLY A 256 9.59 -19.00 -17.62
CA GLY A 256 9.29 -17.58 -17.42
C GLY A 256 10.24 -16.93 -16.42
N PRO A 257 9.95 -15.67 -16.02
CA PRO A 257 10.74 -14.99 -15.00
C PRO A 257 10.70 -15.77 -13.68
N VAL A 258 11.85 -15.82 -13.01
CA VAL A 258 12.04 -16.45 -11.70
C VAL A 258 11.04 -15.89 -10.69
N LEU A 259 10.46 -16.77 -9.89
CA LEU A 259 9.73 -16.37 -8.69
C LEU A 259 10.75 -16.04 -7.61
N ASP A 260 10.59 -14.90 -6.95
CA ASP A 260 11.17 -14.64 -5.65
C ASP A 260 10.13 -15.10 -4.60
N LEU A 261 10.47 -16.14 -3.85
CA LEU A 261 9.62 -16.78 -2.86
C LEU A 261 10.27 -16.68 -1.49
N ASP A 262 9.64 -15.96 -0.58
CA ASP A 262 9.99 -15.99 0.83
C ASP A 262 8.91 -16.75 1.62
N ILE A 263 9.35 -17.79 2.31
CA ILE A 263 8.52 -18.67 3.15
C ILE A 263 9.12 -18.83 4.55
N SER A 264 10.12 -18.01 4.90
CA SER A 264 10.84 -18.06 6.17
C SER A 264 9.92 -17.80 7.37
N GLY A 265 10.36 -18.22 8.56
CA GLY A 265 9.61 -17.94 9.79
C GLY A 265 8.20 -18.55 9.86
N ASN A 266 7.99 -19.71 9.25
CA ASN A 266 6.76 -20.50 9.33
C ASN A 266 7.04 -21.88 9.97
N PRO A 267 6.08 -22.46 10.69
CA PRO A 267 6.24 -23.77 11.33
C PRO A 267 6.07 -24.93 10.33
N TRP A 268 6.97 -25.05 9.36
CA TRP A 268 6.86 -26.02 8.27
C TRP A 268 6.84 -27.49 8.74
N ALA A 269 5.88 -28.25 8.23
CA ALA A 269 5.86 -29.71 8.33
C ALA A 269 6.67 -30.32 7.18
N CYS A 270 7.89 -30.73 7.49
CA CYS A 270 8.86 -31.29 6.54
C CYS A 270 8.58 -32.75 6.21
N GLU A 271 7.41 -32.97 5.61
CA GLU A 271 6.96 -34.23 5.05
C GLU A 271 7.05 -34.22 3.52
N CYS A 272 6.81 -35.37 2.88
CA CYS A 272 6.98 -35.54 1.43
C CYS A 272 6.33 -34.44 0.56
N PRO A 273 5.08 -33.98 0.81
CA PRO A 273 4.46 -32.95 -0.04
C PRO A 273 5.27 -31.64 -0.08
N LEU A 274 5.73 -31.18 1.09
CA LEU A 274 6.52 -29.96 1.20
C LEU A 274 7.92 -30.15 0.61
N LEU A 275 8.57 -31.28 0.90
CA LEU A 275 9.91 -31.57 0.38
C LEU A 275 9.92 -31.68 -1.15
N ALA A 276 8.92 -32.35 -1.74
CA ALA A 276 8.76 -32.44 -3.19
C ALA A 276 8.53 -31.07 -3.83
N LEU A 277 7.71 -30.21 -3.20
CA LEU A 277 7.54 -28.83 -3.64
C LEU A 277 8.87 -28.09 -3.62
N LEU A 278 9.63 -28.19 -2.54
CA LEU A 278 10.87 -27.42 -2.34
C LEU A 278 11.97 -27.83 -3.29
N ARG A 279 12.09 -29.11 -3.68
CA ARG A 279 13.03 -29.50 -4.74
C ARG A 279 12.72 -28.79 -6.07
N ARG A 280 11.44 -28.57 -6.36
CA ARG A 280 11.00 -27.86 -7.56
C ARG A 280 11.21 -26.35 -7.46
N VAL A 281 11.03 -25.77 -6.28
CA VAL A 281 11.07 -24.30 -6.08
C VAL A 281 12.36 -23.80 -5.42
N ALA A 282 13.34 -24.65 -5.13
CA ALA A 282 14.59 -24.27 -4.49
C ALA A 282 15.33 -23.09 -5.16
N PRO A 283 15.40 -22.98 -6.50
CA PRO A 283 16.05 -21.84 -7.15
C PRO A 283 15.33 -20.50 -6.94
N TRP A 284 14.13 -20.52 -6.37
CA TRP A 284 13.24 -19.36 -6.20
C TRP A 284 13.27 -18.82 -4.77
N LEU A 285 13.89 -19.53 -3.83
CA LEU A 285 13.88 -19.16 -2.42
C LEU A 285 14.90 -18.06 -2.12
N SER A 286 14.45 -16.91 -1.62
CA SER A 286 15.32 -15.79 -1.23
C SER A 286 15.90 -15.93 0.18
N ALA A 287 15.15 -16.50 1.13
CA ALA A 287 15.54 -16.71 2.52
C ALA A 287 15.65 -18.20 2.89
N ALA A 288 16.33 -18.99 2.05
CA ALA A 288 16.40 -20.45 2.20
C ALA A 288 16.98 -20.92 3.56
N ARG A 289 17.96 -20.18 4.11
CA ARG A 289 18.62 -20.50 5.39
C ARG A 289 17.74 -20.25 6.62
N ASP A 290 16.78 -19.34 6.50
CA ASP A 290 15.83 -18.99 7.58
C ASP A 290 14.51 -19.77 7.46
N THR A 291 14.45 -20.72 6.52
CA THR A 291 13.31 -21.61 6.33
C THR A 291 13.61 -22.92 7.04
N LEU A 292 13.07 -23.09 8.24
CA LEU A 292 13.34 -24.21 9.13
C LEU A 292 12.14 -25.16 9.25
N CYS A 293 12.43 -26.44 9.45
CA CYS A 293 11.44 -27.45 9.79
C CYS A 293 10.98 -27.29 11.25
N ALA A 294 9.66 -27.32 11.47
CA ALA A 294 9.09 -27.42 12.81
C ALA A 294 8.74 -28.87 13.17
N THR A 295 8.28 -29.65 12.20
CA THR A 295 7.95 -31.08 12.36
C THR A 295 8.46 -31.89 11.16
N PRO A 296 8.62 -33.22 11.29
CA PRO A 296 8.61 -34.00 12.54
C PRO A 296 9.86 -33.73 13.42
N PRO A 297 9.88 -34.18 14.70
CA PRO A 297 10.98 -33.90 15.64
C PRO A 297 12.39 -34.24 15.11
N ARG A 298 12.52 -35.28 14.27
CA ARG A 298 13.81 -35.67 13.65
C ARG A 298 14.40 -34.62 12.70
N HIS A 299 13.56 -33.74 12.14
CA HIS A 299 13.99 -32.65 11.25
C HIS A 299 13.86 -31.29 11.92
N GLN A 300 13.35 -31.21 13.15
CA GLN A 300 13.08 -29.95 13.81
C GLN A 300 14.34 -29.08 13.91
N GLY A 301 14.22 -27.82 13.50
CA GLY A 301 15.33 -26.85 13.46
C GLY A 301 16.29 -27.02 12.29
N GLN A 302 16.13 -28.04 11.44
CA GLN A 302 16.93 -28.19 10.22
C GLN A 302 16.40 -27.28 9.11
N GLU A 303 17.30 -26.79 8.26
CA GLU A 303 16.92 -26.05 7.05
C GLU A 303 16.15 -26.97 6.10
N VAL A 304 14.99 -26.52 5.61
CA VAL A 304 14.16 -27.38 4.76
C VAL A 304 14.87 -27.72 3.44
N ALA A 305 15.70 -26.80 2.93
CA ALA A 305 16.54 -27.04 1.76
C ALA A 305 17.51 -28.21 1.96
N ALA A 306 18.15 -28.30 3.13
CA ALA A 306 19.08 -29.39 3.45
C ALA A 306 18.35 -30.74 3.55
N VAL A 307 17.18 -30.77 4.21
CA VAL A 307 16.35 -31.97 4.32
C VAL A 307 15.89 -32.47 2.94
N SER A 308 15.56 -31.56 2.03
CA SER A 308 15.14 -31.92 0.68
C SER A 308 16.24 -32.57 -0.17
N GLN A 309 17.52 -32.27 0.11
CA GLN A 309 18.68 -32.76 -0.66
C GLN A 309 19.29 -34.03 -0.07
N ALA A 310 19.07 -34.34 1.20
CA ALA A 310 19.77 -35.39 1.93
C ALA A 310 19.46 -36.84 1.49
N GLY A 311 18.65 -37.08 0.45
CA GLY A 311 18.37 -38.43 -0.09
C GLY A 311 17.64 -39.39 0.86
N ASP A 312 17.44 -39.01 2.13
CA ASP A 312 16.96 -39.86 3.22
C ASP A 312 15.42 -39.90 3.36
N THR A 313 14.73 -39.28 2.41
CA THR A 313 13.27 -39.35 2.30
C THR A 313 12.99 -39.91 0.91
N GLY A 314 12.47 -41.14 0.83
CA GLY A 314 12.08 -41.81 -0.42
C GLY A 314 10.90 -41.17 -1.16
N CYS A 315 10.81 -39.84 -1.09
CA CYS A 315 10.05 -38.97 -1.97
C CYS A 315 11.06 -38.21 -2.83
#